data_AF-A0A7S2Y0Z0-F1
#
_entry.id   AF-A0A7S2Y0Z0-F1
#
_cell.length_a   1.000
_cell.length_b   1.000
_cell.length_c   1.000
_cell.angle_alpha   90.00
_cell.angle_beta   90.00
_cell.angle_gamma   90.00
#
_symmetry.space_group_name_H-M   'P 1'
#
loop_
_entity.id
_entity.type
_entity.pdbx_description
1 polymer ?
#
loop_
_entity_poly.entity_id
_entity_poly.type
_entity_poly.pdbx_seq_one_letter_code
_entity_poly.pdbx_strand_id
1 'polypeptide(L)'
;MKLISCCVLLSLAARSGRSFKAASFSASGVQLCRHGIASQTHTLTQVQSTTAASADSSEADVWASLDAVQTEIRKQNQIAAEMIKLGQVDDALKAYNKIIGLQENTYLFKRGVLLFLTGKYEDALKQFNRDKELWETRFEDSGTEEAIWILACMKRMGMEVTPDKVPRLELEENRVVFNAMYKLFAGEDSEAQVIEAVKVKQGTSLEYLGQYYLGLWHESLGNVEQAKAYYQNCFENPGLDKNQDIWYYITKCTLSGLQE
;
A
#
# COMPACT_ATOMS: atom_id res chain seq x y z
N MET A 1 32.43 -6.34 0.36
CA MET A 1 32.41 -4.87 0.15
C MET A 1 31.02 -4.41 0.60
N LYS A 2 30.91 -3.89 1.84
CA LYS A 2 29.65 -3.56 2.52
C LYS A 2 29.26 -2.13 2.19
N LEU A 3 28.03 -1.91 1.70
CA LEU A 3 27.41 -0.59 1.63
C LEU A 3 26.63 -0.32 2.92
N ILE A 4 26.80 0.91 3.39
CA ILE A 4 26.54 1.42 4.73
C ILE A 4 25.08 1.88 4.83
N SER A 5 24.43 1.49 5.92
CA SER A 5 23.11 1.93 6.38
C SER A 5 23.17 3.40 6.84
N CYS A 6 22.31 4.25 6.30
CA CYS A 6 22.15 5.63 6.75
C CYS A 6 20.92 5.79 7.64
N CYS A 7 21.24 6.18 8.88
CA CYS A 7 20.53 7.14 9.74
C CYS A 7 19.41 6.64 10.67
N VAL A 8 19.88 6.19 11.83
CA VAL A 8 19.50 6.71 13.16
C VAL A 8 19.49 8.26 13.16
N LEU A 9 18.45 8.89 13.72
CA LEU A 9 18.46 10.11 14.58
C LEU A 9 17.07 10.75 14.67
N LEU A 10 16.37 10.59 15.80
CA LEU A 10 15.90 11.68 16.68
C LEU A 10 14.97 11.15 17.77
N SER A 11 15.55 10.86 18.94
CA SER A 11 14.85 10.85 20.22
C SER A 11 15.83 11.31 21.29
N LEU A 12 15.62 12.52 21.84
CA LEU A 12 15.91 12.95 23.21
C LEU A 12 16.13 14.47 23.28
N ALA A 13 15.16 15.18 23.83
CA ALA A 13 15.42 16.41 24.59
C ALA A 13 14.38 16.53 25.71
N ALA A 14 14.52 15.70 26.75
CA ALA A 14 13.98 16.00 28.07
C ALA A 14 15.06 15.69 29.12
N ARG A 15 15.31 16.67 30.00
CA ARG A 15 16.25 16.71 31.14
C ARG A 15 17.65 17.24 30.85
N SER A 16 17.74 18.56 30.74
CA SER A 16 18.58 19.32 31.69
C SER A 16 18.02 20.73 31.83
N GLY A 17 17.72 21.13 33.06
CA GLY A 17 17.23 22.48 33.35
C GLY A 17 18.35 23.50 33.13
N ARG A 18 18.21 24.33 32.10
CA ARG A 18 18.85 25.65 31.96
C ARG A 18 18.10 26.45 30.91
N SER A 19 17.60 27.63 31.30
CA SER A 19 16.92 28.58 30.42
C SER A 19 17.93 29.21 29.45
N PHE A 20 17.65 29.20 28.15
CA PHE A 20 18.24 30.19 27.22
C PHE A 20 17.20 30.63 26.20
N LYS A 21 17.17 31.96 25.99
CA LYS A 21 16.26 32.70 25.11
C LYS A 21 16.52 32.40 23.62
N ALA A 22 15.46 32.60 22.84
CA ALA A 22 15.28 32.38 21.42
C ALA A 22 16.42 32.86 20.50
N ALA A 23 16.66 32.08 19.44
CA ALA A 23 17.10 32.57 18.14
C ALA A 23 16.49 31.68 17.04
N SER A 24 15.74 32.31 16.16
CA SER A 24 15.13 31.76 14.95
C SER A 24 16.20 31.34 13.93
N PHE A 25 16.11 30.14 13.39
CA PHE A 25 16.68 29.81 12.08
C PHE A 25 15.75 28.88 11.32
N SER A 26 15.29 29.35 10.16
CA SER A 26 14.55 28.59 9.17
C SER A 26 15.48 27.57 8.51
N ALA A 27 15.12 26.30 8.58
CA ALA A 27 15.70 25.27 7.73
C ALA A 27 14.56 24.56 7.00
N SER A 28 14.52 24.79 5.69
CA SER A 28 13.62 24.17 4.73
C SER A 28 13.61 22.66 4.92
N GLY A 29 12.48 22.14 5.38
CA GLY A 29 12.24 20.71 5.56
C GLY A 29 12.08 20.05 4.21
N VAL A 30 13.10 19.32 3.78
CA VAL A 30 12.97 18.29 2.74
C VAL A 30 12.19 17.14 3.39
N GLN A 31 10.88 17.15 3.18
CA GLN A 31 9.98 16.07 3.57
C GLN A 31 10.22 14.91 2.59
N LEU A 32 11.16 14.02 2.95
CA LEU A 32 11.40 12.77 2.24
C LEU A 32 10.14 11.92 2.35
N CYS A 33 9.37 11.85 1.27
CA CYS A 33 8.25 10.94 1.08
C CYS A 33 8.73 9.49 1.28
N ARG A 34 8.58 8.97 2.50
CA ARG A 34 8.41 7.53 2.72
C ARG A 34 7.00 7.18 2.22
N HIS A 35 6.82 5.96 1.74
CA HIS A 35 5.58 5.42 1.15
C HIS A 35 5.46 5.57 -0.37
N GLY A 36 6.38 4.88 -1.05
CA GLY A 36 6.19 4.39 -2.41
C GLY A 36 6.72 2.97 -2.63
N ILE A 37 7.04 2.21 -1.56
CA ILE A 37 7.51 0.81 -1.62
C ILE A 37 7.09 0.09 -0.33
N ALA A 38 5.81 -0.22 -0.19
CA ALA A 38 5.27 -1.07 0.88
C ALA A 38 5.58 -2.56 0.62
N SER A 39 6.83 -2.93 0.36
CA SER A 39 7.16 -4.30 -0.08
C SER A 39 7.74 -5.18 1.02
N GLN A 40 8.53 -4.65 1.98
CA GLN A 40 9.20 -5.48 3.01
C GLN A 40 9.18 -4.88 4.44
N THR A 41 8.92 -3.59 4.59
CA THR A 41 8.92 -2.90 5.90
C THR A 41 7.72 -3.26 6.77
N HIS A 42 6.55 -3.52 6.18
CA HIS A 42 5.33 -3.79 6.97
C HIS A 42 5.40 -5.08 7.78
N THR A 43 6.07 -6.14 7.28
CA THR A 43 6.31 -7.36 8.06
C THR A 43 7.17 -7.09 9.29
N LEU A 44 8.20 -6.24 9.15
CA LEU A 44 9.05 -5.83 10.26
C LEU A 44 8.28 -4.98 11.26
N THR A 45 7.45 -4.05 10.79
CA THR A 45 6.61 -3.23 11.66
C THR A 45 5.57 -4.07 12.40
N GLN A 46 4.92 -5.05 11.74
CA GLN A 46 3.99 -6.00 12.38
C GLN A 46 4.65 -6.83 13.49
N VAL A 47 5.90 -7.27 13.28
CA VAL A 47 6.71 -7.94 14.30
C VAL A 47 7.11 -6.99 15.44
N GLN A 48 7.50 -5.75 15.12
CA GLN A 48 7.88 -4.74 16.12
C GLN A 48 6.71 -4.36 17.06
N SER A 49 5.46 -4.49 16.62
CA SER A 49 4.31 -4.25 17.51
C SER A 49 4.03 -5.38 18.51
N THR A 50 4.52 -6.60 18.25
CA THR A 50 4.28 -7.76 19.13
C THR A 50 5.45 -8.05 20.07
N THR A 51 6.66 -7.58 19.75
CA THR A 51 7.83 -7.64 20.63
C THR A 51 8.14 -6.24 21.15
N ALA A 52 8.18 -6.05 22.48
CA ALA A 52 8.68 -4.83 23.12
C ALA A 52 10.21 -4.68 22.94
N ALA A 53 10.70 -4.69 21.71
CA ALA A 53 12.10 -4.55 21.38
C ALA A 53 12.46 -3.07 21.38
N SER A 54 13.44 -2.70 22.20
CA SER A 54 14.01 -1.36 22.25
C SER A 54 14.56 -0.95 20.87
N ALA A 55 14.58 0.36 20.63
CA ALA A 55 14.99 1.02 19.38
C ALA A 55 16.45 0.76 18.92
N ASP A 56 17.18 -0.14 19.58
CA ASP A 56 18.59 -0.48 19.33
C ASP A 56 18.81 -1.91 18.78
N SER A 57 17.76 -2.72 18.57
CA SER A 57 17.92 -4.08 18.03
C SER A 57 18.12 -4.07 16.50
N SER A 58 19.13 -4.81 16.01
CA SER A 58 19.36 -4.94 14.57
C SER A 58 18.27 -5.81 13.93
N GLU A 59 18.04 -5.67 12.62
CA GLU A 59 17.05 -6.47 11.89
C GLU A 59 17.24 -7.98 12.14
N ALA A 60 18.49 -8.44 12.22
CA ALA A 60 18.84 -9.82 12.51
C ALA A 60 18.43 -10.25 13.93
N ASP A 61 18.53 -9.35 14.92
CA ASP A 61 18.14 -9.62 16.31
C ASP A 61 16.61 -9.70 16.46
N VAL A 62 15.88 -8.85 15.71
CA VAL A 62 14.41 -8.92 15.61
C VAL A 62 13.98 -10.23 14.98
N TRP A 63 14.64 -10.66 13.92
CA TRP A 63 14.34 -11.95 13.29
C TRP A 63 14.67 -13.15 14.17
N ALA A 64 15.72 -13.06 15.00
CA ALA A 64 16.11 -14.11 15.93
C ALA A 64 15.23 -14.19 17.18
N SER A 65 14.42 -13.16 17.45
CA SER A 65 13.53 -13.08 18.62
C SER A 65 12.06 -13.38 18.31
N LEU A 66 11.74 -13.76 17.07
CA LEU A 66 10.38 -14.13 16.67
C LEU A 66 9.88 -15.34 17.46
N ASP A 67 8.62 -15.26 17.91
CA ASP A 67 7.93 -16.45 18.39
C ASP A 67 7.52 -17.37 17.21
N ALA A 68 7.00 -18.55 17.53
CA ALA A 68 6.61 -19.54 16.52
C ALA A 68 5.51 -19.03 15.57
N VAL A 69 4.58 -18.22 16.07
CA VAL A 69 3.47 -17.66 15.28
C VAL A 69 4.02 -16.61 14.31
N GLN A 70 4.84 -15.69 14.80
CA GLN A 70 5.47 -14.65 13.98
C GLN A 70 6.41 -15.24 12.92
N THR A 71 7.13 -16.31 13.26
CA THR A 71 7.96 -17.06 12.32
C THR A 71 7.12 -17.67 11.19
N GLU A 72 5.97 -18.28 11.52
CA GLU A 72 5.09 -18.85 10.51
C GLU A 72 4.42 -17.77 9.65
N ILE A 73 3.98 -16.65 10.23
CA ILE A 73 3.45 -15.50 9.48
C ILE A 73 4.49 -14.98 8.48
N ARG A 74 5.75 -14.84 8.89
CA ARG A 74 6.85 -14.44 8.00
C ARG A 74 7.00 -15.42 6.84
N LYS A 75 7.03 -16.72 7.12
CA LYS A 75 7.15 -17.77 6.11
C LYS A 75 5.99 -17.74 5.11
N GLN A 76 4.75 -17.62 5.59
CA GLN A 76 3.59 -17.52 4.70
C GLN A 76 3.62 -16.25 3.84
N ASN A 77 4.12 -15.13 4.35
CA ASN A 77 4.33 -13.91 3.55
C ASN A 77 5.36 -14.13 2.43
N GLN A 78 6.45 -14.84 2.70
CA GLN A 78 7.46 -15.17 1.68
C GLN A 78 6.88 -16.08 0.60
N ILE A 79 6.16 -17.14 1.00
CA ILE A 79 5.47 -18.04 0.07
C ILE A 79 4.50 -17.23 -0.80
N ALA A 80 3.67 -16.38 -0.21
CA ALA A 80 2.72 -15.55 -0.96
C ALA A 80 3.41 -14.67 -2.00
N ALA A 81 4.52 -14.02 -1.64
CA ALA A 81 5.29 -13.19 -2.55
C ALA A 81 5.91 -13.99 -3.72
N GLU A 82 6.42 -15.20 -3.44
CA GLU A 82 6.94 -16.10 -4.49
C GLU A 82 5.85 -16.57 -5.45
N MET A 83 4.68 -16.95 -4.92
CA MET A 83 3.54 -17.37 -5.74
C MET A 83 3.03 -16.23 -6.63
N ILE A 84 2.98 -14.99 -6.13
CA ILE A 84 2.65 -13.81 -6.96
C ILE A 84 3.66 -13.63 -8.09
N LYS A 85 4.97 -13.78 -7.82
CA LYS A 85 6.01 -13.66 -8.86
C LYS A 85 5.86 -14.72 -9.97
N LEU A 86 5.36 -15.90 -9.61
CA LEU A 86 5.07 -16.99 -10.54
C LEU A 86 3.71 -16.85 -11.25
N GLY A 87 2.88 -15.86 -10.89
CA GLY A 87 1.52 -15.71 -11.40
C GLY A 87 0.50 -16.67 -10.78
N GLN A 88 0.87 -17.38 -9.71
CA GLN A 88 0.03 -18.36 -9.02
C GLN A 88 -0.83 -17.68 -7.95
N VAL A 89 -1.81 -16.90 -8.40
CA VAL A 89 -2.64 -16.04 -7.52
C VAL A 89 -3.40 -16.83 -6.46
N ASP A 90 -3.99 -17.98 -6.80
CA ASP A 90 -4.74 -18.80 -5.84
C ASP A 90 -3.86 -19.39 -4.74
N ASP A 91 -2.62 -19.77 -5.06
CA ASP A 91 -1.69 -20.29 -4.05
C ASP A 91 -1.16 -19.18 -3.14
N ALA A 92 -0.97 -17.96 -3.67
CA ALA A 92 -0.69 -16.79 -2.85
C ALA A 92 -1.85 -16.48 -1.87
N LEU A 93 -3.10 -16.57 -2.32
CA LEU A 93 -4.28 -16.41 -1.46
C LEU A 93 -4.34 -17.49 -0.36
N LYS A 94 -4.01 -18.75 -0.66
CA LYS A 94 -3.93 -19.81 0.36
C LYS A 94 -2.92 -19.48 1.45
N ALA A 95 -1.76 -18.94 1.10
CA ALA A 95 -0.75 -18.51 2.05
C ALA A 95 -1.24 -17.34 2.92
N TYR A 96 -1.88 -16.33 2.33
CA TYR A 96 -2.47 -15.23 3.09
C TYR A 96 -3.63 -15.67 4.02
N ASN A 97 -4.47 -16.61 3.58
CA ASN A 97 -5.55 -17.14 4.42
C ASN A 97 -5.01 -17.88 5.65
N LYS A 98 -3.83 -18.53 5.55
CA LYS A 98 -3.16 -19.11 6.72
C LYS A 98 -2.73 -18.03 7.73
N ILE A 99 -2.28 -16.87 7.27
CA ILE A 99 -1.91 -15.75 8.15
C ILE A 99 -3.12 -15.28 8.97
N ILE A 100 -4.27 -15.10 8.32
CA ILE A 100 -5.52 -14.71 9.01
C ILE A 100 -5.92 -15.76 10.06
N GLY A 101 -5.74 -17.05 9.76
CA GLY A 101 -6.01 -18.13 10.73
C GLY A 101 -5.08 -18.14 11.94
N LEU A 102 -3.90 -17.51 11.84
CA LEU A 102 -2.95 -17.36 12.94
C LEU A 102 -3.18 -16.07 13.73
N GLN A 103 -3.46 -14.97 13.02
CA GLN A 103 -3.67 -13.65 13.59
C GLN A 103 -4.71 -12.89 12.76
N GLU A 104 -5.93 -12.81 13.28
CA GLU A 104 -7.08 -12.25 12.56
C GLU A 104 -6.92 -10.75 12.25
N ASN A 105 -6.31 -9.98 13.18
CA ASN A 105 -6.09 -8.54 13.06
C ASN A 105 -4.77 -8.19 12.35
N THR A 106 -4.48 -8.87 11.24
CA THR A 106 -3.26 -8.60 10.45
C THR A 106 -3.60 -7.70 9.27
N TYR A 107 -2.84 -6.61 9.11
CA TYR A 107 -2.93 -5.79 7.91
C TYR A 107 -2.43 -6.58 6.69
N LEU A 108 -3.31 -6.87 5.73
CA LEU A 108 -3.05 -7.77 4.60
C LEU A 108 -3.56 -7.19 3.27
N PHE A 109 -3.18 -5.95 2.99
CA PHE A 109 -3.59 -5.22 1.79
C PHE A 109 -3.41 -6.02 0.48
N LYS A 110 -2.26 -6.69 0.32
CA LYS A 110 -1.97 -7.52 -0.87
C LYS A 110 -2.98 -8.67 -1.04
N ARG A 111 -3.47 -9.26 0.05
CA ARG A 111 -4.53 -10.26 -0.01
C ARG A 111 -5.82 -9.65 -0.57
N GLY A 112 -6.19 -8.45 -0.12
CA GLY A 112 -7.33 -7.70 -0.65
C GLY A 112 -7.23 -7.50 -2.16
N VAL A 113 -6.05 -7.09 -2.65
CA VAL A 113 -5.79 -6.95 -4.09
C VAL A 113 -5.97 -8.28 -4.82
N LEU A 114 -5.38 -9.37 -4.35
CA LEU A 114 -5.52 -10.68 -5.00
C LEU A 114 -6.96 -11.22 -4.97
N LEU A 115 -7.74 -10.92 -3.92
CA LEU A 115 -9.16 -11.25 -3.87
C LEU A 115 -9.94 -10.48 -4.94
N PHE A 116 -9.64 -9.20 -5.12
CA PHE A 116 -10.24 -8.39 -6.19
C PHE A 116 -9.89 -8.98 -7.58
N LEU A 117 -8.62 -9.29 -7.83
CA LEU A 117 -8.17 -9.88 -9.10
C LEU A 117 -8.83 -11.23 -9.42
N THR A 118 -9.22 -12.00 -8.39
CA THR A 118 -9.91 -13.28 -8.54
C THR A 118 -11.43 -13.18 -8.51
N GLY A 119 -11.97 -11.95 -8.58
CA GLY A 119 -13.41 -11.70 -8.62
C GLY A 119 -14.13 -11.88 -7.28
N LYS A 120 -13.41 -12.05 -6.18
CA LYS A 120 -13.96 -12.24 -4.83
C LYS A 120 -14.18 -10.87 -4.17
N TYR A 121 -15.01 -10.03 -4.77
CA TYR A 121 -15.16 -8.62 -4.41
C TYR A 121 -15.70 -8.41 -3.00
N GLU A 122 -16.61 -9.26 -2.53
CA GLU A 122 -17.16 -9.19 -1.17
C GLU A 122 -16.07 -9.42 -0.11
N ASP A 123 -15.20 -10.39 -0.35
CA ASP A 123 -14.10 -10.71 0.57
C ASP A 123 -13.00 -9.65 0.51
N ALA A 124 -12.72 -9.12 -0.68
CA ALA A 124 -11.80 -8.01 -0.87
C ALA A 124 -12.30 -6.76 -0.12
N LEU A 125 -13.57 -6.41 -0.30
CA LEU A 125 -14.23 -5.30 0.38
C LEU A 125 -14.10 -5.41 1.91
N LYS A 126 -14.37 -6.59 2.49
CA LYS A 126 -14.19 -6.83 3.94
C LYS A 126 -12.74 -6.67 4.37
N GLN A 127 -11.80 -7.20 3.60
CA GLN A 127 -10.37 -7.08 3.89
C GLN A 127 -9.94 -5.61 3.90
N PHE A 128 -10.28 -4.83 2.88
CA PHE A 128 -9.89 -3.43 2.77
C PHE A 128 -10.53 -2.54 3.84
N ASN A 129 -11.79 -2.78 4.23
CA ASN A 129 -12.41 -2.07 5.35
C ASN A 129 -11.61 -2.28 6.65
N ARG A 130 -11.22 -3.54 6.94
CA ARG A 130 -10.41 -3.86 8.13
C ARG A 130 -9.01 -3.25 8.03
N ASP A 131 -8.36 -3.35 6.87
CA ASP A 131 -7.03 -2.80 6.64
C ASP A 131 -7.02 -1.27 6.78
N LYS A 132 -8.08 -0.59 6.32
CA LYS A 132 -8.26 0.86 6.48
C LYS A 132 -8.29 1.26 7.95
N GLU A 133 -9.16 0.62 8.74
CA GLU A 133 -9.29 0.89 10.17
C GLU A 133 -7.97 0.64 10.92
N LEU A 134 -7.31 -0.49 10.62
CA LEU A 134 -6.01 -0.83 11.20
C LEU A 134 -4.94 0.19 10.81
N TRP A 135 -4.92 0.64 9.55
CA TRP A 135 -3.95 1.62 9.07
C TRP A 135 -4.09 2.96 9.75
N GLU A 136 -5.30 3.53 9.73
CA GLU A 136 -5.58 4.84 10.33
C GLU A 136 -5.31 4.84 11.83
N THR A 137 -5.70 3.77 12.53
CA THR A 137 -5.47 3.66 13.98
C THR A 137 -3.99 3.47 14.32
N ARG A 138 -3.25 2.70 13.51
CA ARG A 138 -1.87 2.31 13.83
C ARG A 138 -0.84 3.33 13.41
N PHE A 139 -1.04 3.97 12.26
CA PHE A 139 -0.06 4.85 11.64
C PHE A 139 -0.45 6.32 11.71
N GLU A 140 -1.66 6.63 12.18
CA GLU A 140 -2.17 8.01 12.22
C GLU A 140 -2.03 8.70 10.85
N ASP A 141 -2.31 7.95 9.78
CA ASP A 141 -2.26 8.40 8.40
C ASP A 141 -3.55 8.02 7.67
N SER A 142 -3.90 8.75 6.61
CA SER A 142 -5.13 8.54 5.84
C SER A 142 -5.16 7.16 5.18
N GLY A 143 -6.21 6.38 5.42
CA GLY A 143 -6.45 5.08 4.77
C GLY A 143 -7.02 5.21 3.36
N THR A 144 -6.52 6.18 2.59
CA THR A 144 -7.05 6.57 1.27
C THR A 144 -6.89 5.46 0.25
N GLU A 145 -5.77 4.75 0.29
CA GLU A 145 -5.48 3.69 -0.66
C GLU A 145 -6.49 2.55 -0.50
N GLU A 146 -6.72 2.11 0.73
CA GLU A 146 -7.76 1.14 1.09
C GLU A 146 -9.15 1.64 0.70
N ALA A 147 -9.45 2.93 0.91
CA ALA A 147 -10.72 3.53 0.51
C ALA A 147 -10.95 3.49 -1.01
N ILE A 148 -9.91 3.72 -1.82
CA ILE A 148 -9.97 3.57 -3.29
C ILE A 148 -10.33 2.13 -3.66
N TRP A 149 -9.69 1.14 -3.02
CA TRP A 149 -9.99 -0.28 -3.28
C TRP A 149 -11.38 -0.70 -2.81
N ILE A 150 -11.88 -0.16 -1.70
CA ILE A 150 -13.27 -0.33 -1.25
C ILE A 150 -14.24 0.15 -2.34
N LEU A 151 -14.01 1.36 -2.87
CA LEU A 151 -14.83 1.93 -3.94
C LEU A 151 -14.74 1.11 -5.24
N ALA A 152 -13.56 0.59 -5.58
CA ALA A 152 -13.38 -0.31 -6.72
C ALA A 152 -14.21 -1.60 -6.56
N CYS A 153 -14.19 -2.23 -5.38
CA CYS A 153 -15.00 -3.42 -5.07
C CYS A 153 -16.50 -3.11 -5.19
N MET A 154 -16.95 -2.00 -4.61
CA MET A 154 -18.35 -1.56 -4.68
C MET A 154 -18.82 -1.42 -6.13
N LYS A 155 -18.04 -0.77 -7.00
CA LYS A 155 -18.37 -0.61 -8.42
C LYS A 155 -18.45 -1.96 -9.15
N ARG A 156 -17.50 -2.88 -8.93
CA ARG A 156 -17.54 -4.24 -9.50
C ARG A 156 -18.73 -5.07 -9.04
N MET A 157 -19.21 -4.82 -7.83
CA MET A 157 -20.42 -5.43 -7.29
C MET A 157 -21.71 -4.74 -7.77
N GLY A 158 -21.63 -3.72 -8.62
CA GLY A 158 -22.78 -2.95 -9.10
C GLY A 158 -23.44 -2.08 -8.02
N MET A 159 -22.71 -1.79 -6.94
CA MET A 159 -23.22 -0.92 -5.88
C MET A 159 -23.15 0.55 -6.32
N GLU A 160 -24.23 1.28 -6.08
CA GLU A 160 -24.25 2.72 -6.29
C GLU A 160 -23.33 3.41 -5.26
N VAL A 161 -22.39 4.22 -5.76
CA VAL A 161 -21.48 5.03 -4.95
C VAL A 161 -22.09 6.42 -4.78
N THR A 162 -22.91 6.58 -3.73
CA THR A 162 -23.48 7.86 -3.31
C THR A 162 -22.60 8.50 -2.22
N PRO A 163 -22.66 9.83 -2.01
CA PRO A 163 -21.79 10.51 -1.04
C PRO A 163 -21.84 9.93 0.39
N ASP A 164 -22.98 9.39 0.83
CA ASP A 164 -23.15 8.75 2.14
C ASP A 164 -22.50 7.36 2.25
N LYS A 165 -22.19 6.72 1.12
CA LYS A 165 -21.54 5.40 1.05
C LYS A 165 -20.05 5.47 0.71
N VAL A 166 -19.54 6.65 0.33
CA VAL A 166 -18.11 6.85 0.12
C VAL A 166 -17.39 6.65 1.47
N PRO A 167 -16.33 5.80 1.54
CA PRO A 167 -15.63 5.54 2.79
C PRO A 167 -15.05 6.82 3.37
N ARG A 168 -15.53 7.25 4.54
CA ARG A 168 -15.01 8.43 5.21
C ARG A 168 -13.53 8.25 5.57
N LEU A 169 -12.71 9.26 5.28
CA LEU A 169 -11.34 9.36 5.77
C LEU A 169 -11.34 10.09 7.12
N GLU A 170 -10.66 9.53 8.12
CA GLU A 170 -10.55 10.18 9.43
C GLU A 170 -9.49 11.30 9.43
N LEU A 171 -8.53 11.21 8.51
CA LEU A 171 -7.44 12.16 8.33
C LEU A 171 -7.42 12.70 6.89
N GLU A 172 -6.97 13.93 6.73
CA GLU A 172 -6.89 14.59 5.42
C GLU A 172 -5.80 13.96 4.54
N GLU A 173 -6.18 13.60 3.30
CA GLU A 173 -5.24 13.11 2.30
C GLU A 173 -4.50 14.26 1.61
N ASN A 174 -3.21 14.40 1.91
CA ASN A 174 -2.35 15.47 1.40
C ASN A 174 -1.52 15.06 0.17
N ARG A 175 -1.45 13.76 -0.17
CA ARG A 175 -0.71 13.27 -1.34
C ARG A 175 -1.55 13.56 -2.58
N VAL A 176 -1.11 14.54 -3.37
CA VAL A 176 -1.84 15.06 -4.55
C VAL A 176 -2.39 13.95 -5.46
N VAL A 177 -1.59 12.93 -5.77
CA VAL A 177 -2.02 11.82 -6.65
C VAL A 177 -3.12 10.97 -5.99
N PHE A 178 -2.95 10.57 -4.72
CA PHE A 178 -3.95 9.79 -3.99
C PHE A 178 -5.23 10.56 -3.74
N ASN A 179 -5.15 11.86 -3.44
CA ASN A 179 -6.31 12.73 -3.29
C ASN A 179 -7.14 12.78 -4.59
N ALA A 180 -6.47 12.98 -5.73
CA ALA A 180 -7.13 13.00 -7.04
C ALA A 180 -7.77 11.64 -7.38
N MET A 181 -7.06 10.54 -7.13
CA MET A 181 -7.59 9.19 -7.37
C MET A 181 -8.80 8.90 -6.48
N TYR A 182 -8.74 9.22 -5.20
CA TYR A 182 -9.85 9.05 -4.28
C TYR A 182 -11.11 9.80 -4.72
N LYS A 183 -10.97 11.08 -5.10
CA LYS A 183 -12.09 11.90 -5.62
C LYS A 183 -12.66 11.35 -6.93
N LEU A 184 -11.82 10.85 -7.83
CA LEU A 184 -12.26 10.17 -9.05
C LEU A 184 -13.13 8.94 -8.72
N PHE A 185 -12.69 8.09 -7.79
CA PHE A 185 -13.45 6.89 -7.40
C PHE A 185 -14.74 7.23 -6.65
N ALA A 186 -14.74 8.30 -5.86
CA ALA A 186 -15.89 8.85 -5.15
C ALA A 186 -16.92 9.53 -6.08
N GLY A 187 -16.56 9.79 -7.35
CA GLY A 187 -17.42 10.47 -8.31
C GLY A 187 -17.43 12.00 -8.19
N GLU A 188 -16.44 12.57 -7.50
CA GLU A 188 -16.29 14.00 -7.28
C GLU A 188 -15.38 14.67 -8.32
N ASP A 189 -14.60 13.88 -9.06
CA ASP A 189 -13.63 14.39 -10.03
C ASP A 189 -13.55 13.51 -11.30
N SER A 190 -12.67 13.89 -12.23
CA SER A 190 -12.53 13.33 -13.57
C SER A 190 -11.17 12.69 -13.79
N GLU A 191 -11.13 11.75 -14.73
CA GLU A 191 -9.90 11.08 -15.18
C GLU A 191 -8.80 12.08 -15.59
N ALA A 192 -9.21 13.19 -16.23
CA ALA A 192 -8.30 14.25 -16.65
C ALA A 192 -7.55 14.93 -15.48
N GLN A 193 -8.19 15.10 -14.33
CA GLN A 193 -7.53 15.67 -13.15
C GLN A 193 -6.49 14.72 -12.56
N VAL A 194 -6.77 13.41 -12.55
CA VAL A 194 -5.77 12.41 -12.14
C VAL A 194 -4.57 12.43 -13.08
N ILE A 195 -4.81 12.47 -14.40
CA ILE A 195 -3.74 12.57 -15.40
C ILE A 195 -2.90 13.83 -15.16
N GLU A 196 -3.51 14.97 -14.88
CA GLU A 196 -2.78 16.21 -14.60
C GLU A 196 -1.95 16.13 -13.32
N ALA A 197 -2.51 15.56 -12.24
CA ALA A 197 -1.80 15.31 -10.99
C ALA A 197 -0.57 14.39 -11.19
N VAL A 198 -0.66 13.45 -12.13
CA VAL A 198 0.40 12.49 -12.46
C VAL A 198 1.47 13.07 -13.39
N LYS A 199 1.13 13.96 -14.32
CA LYS A 199 2.07 14.51 -15.32
C LYS A 199 3.34 15.10 -14.70
N VAL A 200 3.22 15.82 -13.58
CA VAL A 200 4.38 16.43 -12.91
C VAL A 200 5.27 15.42 -12.17
N LYS A 201 4.91 14.13 -12.22
CA LYS A 201 5.61 13.01 -11.58
C LYS A 201 6.24 12.03 -12.58
N GLN A 202 6.39 12.45 -13.85
CA GLN A 202 7.00 11.62 -14.90
C GLN A 202 8.35 11.04 -14.50
N GLY A 203 8.56 9.76 -14.83
CA GLY A 203 9.73 8.95 -14.51
C GLY A 203 9.82 8.50 -13.06
N THR A 204 8.79 8.71 -12.23
CA THR A 204 8.79 8.34 -10.81
C THR A 204 7.83 7.19 -10.51
N SER A 205 7.97 6.58 -9.33
CA SER A 205 7.01 5.58 -8.84
C SER A 205 5.57 6.12 -8.72
N LEU A 206 5.38 7.44 -8.56
CA LEU A 206 4.04 8.03 -8.53
C LEU A 206 3.38 8.07 -9.90
N GLU A 207 4.14 8.14 -10.99
CA GLU A 207 3.58 7.97 -12.33
C GLU A 207 3.13 6.53 -12.55
N TYR A 208 3.95 5.55 -12.14
CA TYR A 208 3.56 4.15 -12.16
C TYR A 208 2.23 3.92 -11.42
N LEU A 209 2.12 4.44 -10.19
CA LEU A 209 0.91 4.31 -9.38
C LEU A 209 -0.28 4.99 -10.04
N GLY A 210 -0.10 6.19 -10.60
CA GLY A 210 -1.15 6.90 -11.33
C GLY A 210 -1.70 6.07 -12.51
N GLN A 211 -0.81 5.52 -13.34
CA GLN A 211 -1.21 4.64 -14.45
C GLN A 211 -1.93 3.38 -13.93
N TYR A 212 -1.41 2.76 -12.87
CA TYR A 212 -2.01 1.55 -12.28
C TYR A 212 -3.44 1.82 -11.78
N TYR A 213 -3.63 2.90 -11.01
CA TYR A 213 -4.94 3.22 -10.44
C TYR A 213 -5.95 3.76 -11.46
N LEU A 214 -5.50 4.40 -12.55
CA LEU A 214 -6.35 4.67 -13.70
C LEU A 214 -6.80 3.37 -14.38
N GLY A 215 -5.91 2.40 -14.53
CA GLY A 215 -6.25 1.04 -14.97
C GLY A 215 -7.30 0.39 -14.07
N LEU A 216 -7.10 0.46 -12.75
CA LEU A 216 -8.06 -0.05 -11.74
C LEU A 216 -9.41 0.65 -11.84
N TRP A 217 -9.43 1.96 -12.09
CA TRP A 217 -10.67 2.71 -12.27
C TRP A 217 -11.46 2.16 -13.46
N HIS A 218 -10.82 2.02 -14.62
CA HIS A 218 -11.46 1.46 -15.81
C HIS A 218 -11.91 0.02 -15.59
N GLU A 219 -11.07 -0.79 -14.95
CA GLU A 219 -11.40 -2.17 -14.59
C GLU A 219 -12.62 -2.24 -13.67
N SER A 220 -12.72 -1.33 -12.69
CA SER A 220 -13.85 -1.26 -11.76
C SER A 220 -15.19 -0.95 -12.45
N LEU A 221 -15.14 -0.30 -13.61
CA LEU A 221 -16.29 0.03 -14.44
C LEU A 221 -16.55 -1.00 -15.54
N GLY A 222 -15.71 -2.02 -15.70
CA GLY A 222 -15.80 -3.00 -16.78
C GLY A 222 -15.25 -2.51 -18.13
N ASN A 223 -14.52 -1.40 -18.16
CA ASN A 223 -13.88 -0.86 -19.36
C ASN A 223 -12.56 -1.60 -19.63
N VAL A 224 -12.64 -2.86 -20.06
CA VAL A 224 -11.50 -3.80 -20.15
C VAL A 224 -10.36 -3.26 -21.02
N GLU A 225 -10.66 -2.73 -22.20
CA GLU A 225 -9.64 -2.29 -23.16
C GLU A 225 -8.84 -1.08 -22.65
N GLN A 226 -9.54 -0.10 -22.07
CA GLN A 226 -8.89 1.05 -21.44
C GLN A 226 -8.06 0.61 -20.22
N ALA A 227 -8.58 -0.30 -19.39
CA ALA A 227 -7.84 -0.84 -18.25
C ALA A 227 -6.52 -1.49 -18.69
N LYS A 228 -6.57 -2.34 -19.73
CA LYS A 228 -5.38 -2.99 -20.31
C LYS A 228 -4.35 -1.94 -20.77
N ALA A 229 -4.78 -0.89 -21.47
CA ALA A 229 -3.87 0.15 -21.95
C ALA A 229 -3.13 0.85 -20.80
N TYR A 230 -3.84 1.23 -19.73
CA TYR A 230 -3.24 1.83 -18.54
C TYR A 230 -2.24 0.91 -17.84
N TYR A 231 -2.60 -0.35 -17.65
CA TYR A 231 -1.69 -1.33 -17.04
C TYR A 231 -0.47 -1.65 -17.93
N GLN A 232 -0.60 -1.58 -19.26
CA GLN A 232 0.53 -1.73 -20.17
C GLN A 232 1.53 -0.58 -20.01
N ASN A 233 1.06 0.66 -19.92
CA ASN A 233 1.89 1.85 -19.71
C ASN A 233 2.73 1.75 -18.41
N CYS A 234 2.24 1.05 -17.38
CA CYS A 234 3.00 0.83 -16.15
C CYS A 234 4.37 0.17 -16.42
N PHE A 235 4.49 -0.74 -17.40
CA PHE A 235 5.73 -1.47 -17.68
C PHE A 235 6.78 -0.65 -18.45
N GLU A 236 6.34 0.44 -19.07
CA GLU A 236 7.18 1.41 -19.76
C GLU A 236 7.80 2.42 -18.79
N ASN A 237 7.28 2.50 -17.55
CA ASN A 237 7.76 3.46 -16.56
C ASN A 237 9.20 3.16 -16.10
N PRO A 238 10.14 4.11 -16.25
CA PRO A 238 11.54 3.90 -15.86
C PRO A 238 11.77 3.88 -14.34
N GLY A 239 10.82 4.39 -13.55
CA GLY A 239 10.85 4.37 -12.09
C GLY A 239 10.47 3.03 -11.45
N LEU A 240 10.15 2.01 -12.26
CA LEU A 240 9.75 0.68 -11.80
C LEU A 240 10.94 -0.29 -11.74
N ASP A 241 11.31 -0.74 -10.53
CA ASP A 241 12.28 -1.83 -10.36
C ASP A 241 11.60 -3.19 -10.58
N LYS A 242 11.76 -3.70 -11.81
CA LYS A 242 11.19 -4.96 -12.28
C LYS A 242 11.67 -6.20 -11.50
N ASN A 243 12.80 -6.10 -10.79
CA ASN A 243 13.40 -7.23 -10.08
C ASN A 243 13.00 -7.28 -8.61
N GLN A 244 12.60 -6.15 -8.02
CA GLN A 244 12.35 -6.05 -6.58
C GLN A 244 10.92 -5.67 -6.21
N ASP A 245 10.18 -5.00 -7.10
CA ASP A 245 8.84 -4.54 -6.77
C ASP A 245 7.78 -5.63 -6.98
N ILE A 246 7.09 -6.00 -5.90
CA ILE A 246 5.97 -6.94 -5.98
C ILE A 246 4.83 -6.40 -6.82
N TRP A 247 4.66 -5.07 -6.89
CA TRP A 247 3.64 -4.43 -7.70
C TRP A 247 3.84 -4.68 -9.19
N TYR A 248 5.07 -4.81 -9.68
CA TYR A 248 5.34 -5.23 -11.06
C TYR A 248 4.66 -6.57 -11.38
N TYR A 249 4.80 -7.54 -10.47
CA TYR A 249 4.23 -8.88 -10.64
C TYR A 249 2.71 -8.89 -10.43
N ILE A 250 2.19 -8.09 -9.50
CA ILE A 250 0.75 -7.89 -9.33
C ILE A 250 0.15 -7.35 -10.63
N THR A 251 0.69 -6.28 -11.21
CA THR A 251 0.22 -5.70 -12.47
C THR A 251 0.27 -6.72 -13.61
N LYS A 252 1.30 -7.58 -13.64
CA LYS A 252 1.39 -8.67 -14.61
C LYS A 252 0.27 -9.71 -14.41
N CYS A 253 -0.04 -10.05 -13.16
CA CYS A 253 -1.18 -10.92 -12.83
C CYS A 253 -2.50 -10.27 -13.25
N THR A 254 -2.69 -8.98 -12.96
CA THR A 254 -3.87 -8.20 -13.34
C THR A 254 -4.09 -8.25 -14.85
N LEU A 255 -3.08 -7.90 -15.65
CA LEU A 255 -3.18 -7.97 -17.11
C LEU A 255 -3.52 -9.36 -17.63
N SER A 256 -2.95 -10.41 -17.02
CA SER A 256 -3.20 -11.79 -17.45
C SER A 256 -4.61 -12.27 -17.08
N GLY A 257 -5.20 -11.69 -16.03
CA GLY A 257 -6.55 -12.02 -15.53
C GLY A 257 -7.68 -11.24 -16.17
N LEU A 258 -7.39 -10.12 -16.86
CA LEU A 258 -8.38 -9.33 -17.59
C LEU A 258 -8.88 -10.11 -18.82
N GLN A 259 -10.04 -10.75 -18.69
CA GLN A 259 -10.76 -11.38 -19.80
C GLN A 259 -11.62 -10.34 -20.54
N GLU A 260 -11.82 -10.55 -21.85
CA GLU A 260 -12.74 -9.77 -22.70
C GLU A 260 -14.22 -9.99 -22.34
#